data_AF-A0A2N2MPQ5-F1
#
_entry.id   AF-A0A2N2MPQ5-F1
#
_cell.length_a   1.000
_cell.length_b   1.000
_cell.length_c   1.000
_cell.angle_alpha   90.00
_cell.angle_beta   90.00
_cell.angle_gamma   90.00
#
_symmetry.space_group_name_H-M   'P 1'
#
loop_
_entity.id
_entity.type
_entity.pdbx_description
1 polymer ?
#
loop_
_entity_poly.entity_id
_entity_poly.type
_entity_poly.pdbx_seq_one_letter_code
_entity_poly.pdbx_strand_id
1 'polypeptide(L)'
;MASKSKDVRIEQRRILEKKLELRLSKLAGLGVASEKAKSDPLVKNLKSQIRETNVRIAAFDKNTVKIQELKQAKEKKLAEKSAPKEEQAAPEKEAKAKKKAVPAEKEPKKKPAEGEAPKKPRKKKEEAPAE
;
A
#
# COMPACT_ATOMS: atom_id res chain seq x y z
N MET A 1 -13.93 8.91 -6.74
CA MET A 1 -13.06 9.90 -7.43
C MET A 1 -12.47 9.28 -8.69
N ALA A 2 -12.99 9.65 -9.87
CA ALA A 2 -12.61 9.02 -11.15
C ALA A 2 -11.10 9.13 -11.47
N SER A 3 -10.43 10.21 -11.02
CA SER A 3 -9.00 10.46 -11.26
C SER A 3 -8.03 9.45 -10.63
N LYS A 4 -8.52 8.55 -9.76
CA LYS A 4 -7.72 7.51 -9.09
C LYS A 4 -7.88 6.13 -9.73
N SER A 5 -8.69 5.96 -10.78
CA SER A 5 -8.82 4.66 -11.44
C SER A 5 -7.58 4.33 -12.28
N LYS A 6 -7.33 3.03 -12.49
CA LYS A 6 -6.24 2.55 -13.33
C LYS A 6 -6.40 3.06 -14.77
N ASP A 7 -7.60 3.05 -15.32
CA ASP A 7 -7.88 3.45 -16.70
C ASP A 7 -7.56 4.92 -16.95
N VAL A 8 -7.96 5.80 -16.02
CA VAL A 8 -7.62 7.22 -16.12
C VAL A 8 -6.11 7.43 -16.05
N ARG A 9 -5.37 6.65 -15.26
CA ARG A 9 -3.89 6.71 -15.24
C ARG A 9 -3.28 6.23 -16.55
N ILE A 10 -3.85 5.22 -17.19
CA ILE A 10 -3.41 4.75 -18.51
C ILE A 10 -3.64 5.84 -19.57
N GLU A 11 -4.79 6.49 -19.56
CA GLU A 11 -5.08 7.60 -20.48
C GLU A 11 -4.15 8.80 -20.24
N GLN A 12 -3.91 9.16 -18.98
CA GLN A 12 -2.94 10.19 -18.62
C GLN A 12 -1.55 9.88 -19.18
N ARG A 13 -1.09 8.62 -19.07
CA ARG A 13 0.18 8.18 -19.65
C ARG A 13 0.21 8.41 -21.17
N ARG A 14 -0.83 7.98 -21.88
CA ARG A 14 -0.95 8.16 -23.35
C ARG A 14 -0.89 9.63 -23.75
N ILE A 15 -1.56 10.51 -22.99
CA ILE A 15 -1.53 11.95 -23.25
C ILE A 15 -0.13 12.52 -23.05
N LEU A 16 0.59 12.09 -22.00
CA LEU A 16 1.96 12.52 -21.73
C LEU A 16 2.94 12.03 -22.80
N GLU A 17 2.78 10.79 -23.28
CA GLU A 17 3.57 10.22 -24.39
C GLU A 17 3.39 11.04 -25.67
N LYS A 18 2.14 11.34 -26.07
CA LYS A 18 1.86 12.22 -27.21
C LYS A 18 2.48 13.61 -27.06
N LYS A 19 2.40 14.21 -25.86
CA LYS A 19 3.03 15.51 -25.59
C LYS A 19 4.55 15.45 -25.71
N LEU A 20 5.17 14.36 -25.26
CA LEU A 20 6.61 14.14 -25.38
C LEU A 20 7.02 14.03 -26.85
N GLU A 21 6.30 13.22 -27.64
CA GLU A 21 6.53 13.08 -29.08
C GLU A 21 6.41 14.42 -29.80
N LEU A 22 5.33 15.17 -29.57
CA LEU A 22 5.14 16.50 -30.16
C LEU A 22 6.28 17.46 -29.81
N ARG A 23 6.78 17.44 -28.56
CA ARG A 23 7.92 18.29 -28.16
C ARG A 23 9.20 17.87 -28.87
N LEU A 24 9.46 16.57 -28.97
CA LEU A 24 10.64 16.05 -29.67
C LEU A 24 10.61 16.39 -31.16
N SER A 25 9.45 16.24 -31.82
CA SER A 25 9.28 16.63 -33.22
C SER A 25 9.51 18.13 -33.44
N LYS A 26 9.00 18.98 -32.54
CA LYS A 26 9.27 20.44 -32.59
C LYS A 26 10.75 20.76 -32.43
N LEU A 27 11.44 20.10 -31.49
CA LEU A 27 12.88 20.29 -31.28
C LEU A 27 13.69 19.82 -32.51
N ALA A 28 13.31 18.70 -33.12
CA ALA A 28 13.92 18.22 -34.35
C ALA A 28 13.71 19.20 -35.52
N GLY A 29 12.50 19.76 -35.68
CA GLY A 29 12.21 20.79 -36.69
C GLY A 29 13.00 22.09 -36.50
N LEU A 30 13.43 22.38 -35.27
CA LEU A 30 14.31 23.51 -34.95
C LEU A 30 15.81 23.17 -35.08
N GLY A 31 16.15 21.97 -35.58
CA GLY A 31 17.54 21.52 -35.73
C GLY A 31 18.25 21.17 -34.42
N VAL A 32 17.50 20.97 -33.32
CA VAL A 32 18.10 20.60 -32.03
C VAL A 32 18.51 19.12 -32.08
N ALA A 33 19.81 18.88 -31.96
CA ALA A 33 20.35 17.51 -31.87
C ALA A 33 19.67 16.71 -30.75
N SER A 34 19.46 15.42 -30.98
CA SER A 34 18.75 14.52 -30.06
C SER A 34 19.37 14.48 -28.65
N GLU A 35 20.67 14.64 -28.54
CA GLU A 35 21.39 14.73 -27.27
C GLU A 35 21.02 15.99 -26.48
N LYS A 36 20.99 17.15 -27.16
CA LYS A 36 20.55 18.41 -26.56
C LYS A 36 19.05 18.36 -26.25
N ALA A 37 18.24 17.68 -27.05
CA ALA A 37 16.82 17.47 -26.75
C ALA A 37 16.58 16.63 -25.48
N LYS A 38 17.48 15.70 -25.11
CA LYS A 38 17.40 15.00 -23.81
C LYS A 38 17.67 15.93 -22.63
N SER A 39 18.44 17.00 -22.84
CA SER A 39 18.76 17.99 -21.81
C SER A 39 17.62 18.99 -21.55
N ASP A 40 16.69 19.13 -22.50
CA ASP A 40 15.52 20.01 -22.44
C ASP A 40 14.68 19.77 -21.16
N PRO A 41 14.40 20.81 -20.36
CA PRO A 41 13.66 20.69 -19.10
C PRO A 41 12.26 20.09 -19.25
N LEU A 42 11.54 20.43 -20.34
CA LEU A 42 10.19 19.91 -20.59
C LEU A 42 10.25 18.43 -20.96
N VAL A 43 11.21 18.02 -21.78
CA VAL A 43 11.44 16.60 -22.12
C VAL A 43 11.75 15.79 -20.86
N LYS A 44 12.61 16.31 -19.98
CA LYS A 44 12.93 15.66 -18.69
C LYS A 44 11.70 15.53 -17.80
N ASN A 45 10.91 16.60 -17.67
CA ASN A 45 9.71 16.61 -16.85
C ASN A 45 8.67 15.61 -17.37
N LEU A 46 8.37 15.63 -18.67
CA LEU A 46 7.42 14.69 -19.29
C LEU A 46 7.86 13.24 -19.09
N LYS A 47 9.14 12.92 -19.30
CA LYS A 47 9.69 11.58 -19.01
C LYS A 47 9.59 11.20 -17.53
N SER A 48 9.73 12.17 -16.62
CA SER A 48 9.55 11.94 -15.18
C SER A 48 8.09 11.59 -14.86
N GLN A 49 7.14 12.38 -15.38
CA GLN A 49 5.70 12.17 -15.19
C GLN A 49 5.23 10.83 -15.76
N ILE A 50 5.74 10.42 -16.92
CA ILE A 50 5.46 9.10 -17.51
C ILE A 50 5.95 7.98 -16.58
N ARG A 51 7.18 8.09 -16.06
CA ARG A 51 7.74 7.11 -15.11
C ARG A 51 6.91 7.02 -13.83
N GLU A 52 6.55 8.15 -13.24
CA GLU A 52 5.71 8.19 -12.04
C GLU A 52 4.34 7.55 -12.29
N THR A 53 3.72 7.83 -13.44
CA THR A 53 2.44 7.23 -13.83
C THR A 53 2.56 5.72 -14.01
N ASN A 54 3.65 5.22 -14.59
CA ASN A 54 3.91 3.78 -14.70
C ASN A 54 4.05 3.10 -13.34
N VAL A 55 4.74 3.73 -12.38
CA VAL A 55 4.83 3.22 -11.01
C VAL A 55 3.45 3.11 -10.37
N ARG A 56 2.58 4.12 -10.57
CA ARG A 56 1.21 4.09 -10.06
C ARG A 56 0.38 2.97 -10.70
N ILE A 57 0.47 2.78 -12.01
CA ILE A 57 -0.22 1.68 -12.72
C ILE A 57 0.24 0.33 -12.18
N ALA A 58 1.55 0.12 -12.05
CA ALA A 58 2.10 -1.11 -11.50
C ALA A 58 1.66 -1.37 -10.04
N ALA A 59 1.48 -0.33 -9.24
CA ALA A 59 0.94 -0.46 -7.89
C ALA A 59 -0.52 -0.94 -7.89
N PHE A 60 -1.34 -0.48 -8.85
CA PHE A 60 -2.69 -1.03 -9.03
C PHE A 60 -2.64 -2.51 -9.39
N ASP A 61 -1.77 -2.91 -10.30
CA ASP A 61 -1.65 -4.31 -10.71
C ASP A 61 -1.26 -5.22 -9.53
N LYS A 62 -0.27 -4.81 -8.74
CA LYS A 62 0.12 -5.52 -7.52
C LYS A 62 -1.03 -5.61 -6.51
N ASN A 63 -1.82 -4.55 -6.37
CA ASN A 63 -2.98 -4.56 -5.47
C ASN A 63 -4.09 -5.48 -5.99
N THR A 64 -4.33 -5.52 -7.30
CA THR A 64 -5.33 -6.44 -7.88
C THR A 64 -4.97 -7.89 -7.64
N VAL A 65 -3.69 -8.26 -7.78
CA VAL A 65 -3.20 -9.61 -7.48
C VAL A 65 -3.41 -9.96 -6.00
N LYS A 66 -2.99 -9.08 -5.08
CA LYS A 66 -3.21 -9.28 -3.64
C LYS A 66 -4.69 -9.44 -3.28
N ILE A 67 -5.57 -8.67 -3.90
CA ILE A 67 -7.02 -8.78 -3.67
C ILE A 67 -7.54 -10.15 -4.17
N GLN A 68 -7.08 -10.62 -5.32
CA GLN A 68 -7.44 -11.94 -5.84
C GLN A 68 -6.94 -13.06 -4.93
N GLU A 69 -5.69 -12.99 -4.46
CA GLU A 69 -5.14 -13.96 -3.50
C GLU A 69 -5.94 -13.99 -2.19
N LEU A 70 -6.29 -12.81 -1.65
CA LEU A 70 -7.11 -12.71 -0.44
C LEU A 70 -8.52 -13.27 -0.65
N LYS A 71 -9.12 -13.09 -1.83
CA LYS A 71 -10.42 -13.68 -2.17
C LYS A 71 -10.33 -15.20 -2.23
N GLN A 72 -9.35 -15.75 -2.93
CA GLN A 72 -9.12 -17.21 -2.98
C GLN A 72 -8.84 -17.79 -1.60
N ALA A 73 -8.03 -17.12 -0.77
CA ALA A 73 -7.76 -17.58 0.59
C ALA A 73 -9.02 -17.56 1.47
N LYS A 74 -9.92 -16.58 1.30
CA LYS A 74 -11.21 -16.55 1.98
C LYS A 74 -12.13 -17.66 1.49
N GLU A 75 -12.21 -17.88 0.19
CA GLU A 75 -13.00 -18.95 -0.42
C GLU A 75 -12.53 -20.33 0.04
N LYS A 76 -11.22 -20.59 0.04
CA LYS A 76 -10.65 -21.84 0.58
C LYS A 76 -10.99 -22.05 2.05
N LYS A 77 -10.82 -21.02 2.89
CA LYS A 77 -11.17 -21.09 4.32
C LYS A 77 -12.66 -21.28 4.57
N LEU A 78 -13.52 -20.75 3.70
CA LEU A 78 -14.96 -20.96 3.76
C LEU A 78 -15.30 -22.40 3.34
N ALA A 79 -14.70 -22.89 2.25
CA ALA A 79 -14.86 -24.27 1.77
C ALA A 79 -14.37 -25.31 2.78
N GLU A 80 -13.24 -25.07 3.46
CA GLU A 80 -12.73 -25.93 4.54
C GLU A 80 -13.65 -25.94 5.78
N LYS A 81 -14.36 -24.84 6.05
CA LYS A 81 -15.33 -24.76 7.15
C LYS A 81 -16.70 -25.35 6.82
N SER A 82 -17.06 -25.39 5.53
CA SER A 82 -18.30 -25.97 5.04
C SER A 82 -18.12 -27.38 4.47
N ALA A 83 -16.90 -27.91 4.45
CA ALA A 83 -16.67 -29.31 4.18
C ALA A 83 -17.38 -30.12 5.28
N PRO A 84 -18.33 -31.03 4.93
CA PRO A 84 -18.99 -31.85 5.91
C PRO A 84 -17.91 -32.62 6.67
N LYS A 85 -17.99 -32.59 8.00
CA LYS A 85 -17.33 -33.58 8.85
C LYS A 85 -17.76 -34.94 8.31
N GLU A 86 -16.91 -35.57 7.50
CA GLU A 86 -16.92 -37.02 7.43
C GLU A 86 -16.68 -37.48 8.86
N GLU A 87 -17.72 -38.11 9.40
CA GLU A 87 -17.71 -38.82 10.67
C GLU A 87 -16.55 -39.82 10.67
N GLN A 88 -15.38 -39.37 11.10
CA GLN A 88 -14.40 -40.27 11.69
C GLN A 88 -14.97 -40.73 13.03
N ALA A 89 -15.72 -41.83 12.93
CA ALA A 89 -15.84 -42.92 13.89
C ALA A 89 -15.32 -42.60 15.30
N ALA A 90 -16.22 -42.27 16.21
CA ALA A 90 -16.08 -42.73 17.59
C ALA A 90 -16.67 -44.16 17.64
N PRO A 91 -15.94 -45.09 18.27
CA PRO A 91 -16.48 -45.50 19.56
C PRO A 91 -15.43 -45.50 20.67
N GLU A 92 -15.93 -45.05 21.82
CA GLU A 92 -15.36 -45.15 23.15
C GLU A 92 -14.76 -46.55 23.43
N LYS A 93 -13.58 -46.59 24.07
CA LYS A 93 -13.40 -47.16 25.42
C LYS A 93 -11.92 -47.25 25.83
N GLU A 94 -11.72 -47.02 27.13
CA GLU A 94 -10.63 -47.53 27.97
C GLU A 94 -9.21 -46.95 27.80
N ALA A 95 -8.81 -46.07 28.74
CA ALA A 95 -7.64 -46.32 29.58
C ALA A 95 -7.48 -45.27 30.69
N LYS A 96 -7.92 -45.68 31.89
CA LYS A 96 -7.25 -45.49 33.20
C LYS A 96 -6.18 -44.39 33.35
N ALA A 97 -6.51 -43.48 34.28
CA ALA A 97 -5.78 -43.25 35.54
C ALA A 97 -4.84 -42.03 35.66
N LYS A 98 -4.95 -41.41 36.85
CA LYS A 98 -3.95 -40.60 37.59
C LYS A 98 -3.78 -39.18 37.04
N LYS A 99 -3.95 -38.08 37.78
CA LYS A 99 -3.85 -37.80 39.22
C LYS A 99 -4.58 -36.48 39.52
N LYS A 100 -5.26 -36.43 40.66
CA LYS A 100 -5.51 -35.18 41.39
C LYS A 100 -4.16 -34.58 41.82
N ALA A 101 -3.96 -33.29 41.58
CA ALA A 101 -3.16 -32.39 42.43
C ALA A 101 -3.35 -30.94 41.96
N VAL A 102 -4.30 -30.26 42.58
CA VAL A 102 -4.32 -28.79 42.78
C VAL A 102 -3.58 -28.62 44.13
N PRO A 103 -2.67 -27.64 44.35
CA PRO A 103 -3.15 -26.29 44.63
C PRO A 103 -2.23 -25.08 44.37
N ALA A 104 -2.91 -23.94 44.30
CA ALA A 104 -2.59 -22.65 44.93
C ALA A 104 -1.31 -21.88 44.53
N GLU A 105 -1.53 -20.66 44.02
CA GLU A 105 -1.09 -19.36 44.59
C GLU A 105 -1.59 -18.25 43.62
N LYS A 106 -2.59 -17.41 43.93
CA LYS A 106 -2.52 -16.18 44.77
C LYS A 106 -1.12 -15.53 44.64
N GLU A 107 -0.90 -14.41 43.95
CA GLU A 107 -1.50 -13.10 44.19
C GLU A 107 -1.25 -12.11 43.05
N PRO A 108 -2.07 -11.04 42.99
CA PRO A 108 -1.94 -9.90 42.09
C PRO A 108 -1.02 -8.81 42.68
N LYS A 109 -0.32 -8.02 41.85
CA LYS A 109 0.01 -6.59 42.07
C LYS A 109 1.06 -6.08 41.07
N LYS A 110 0.70 -5.07 40.28
CA LYS A 110 1.37 -3.74 40.17
C LYS A 110 0.85 -3.01 38.92
N LYS A 111 -0.11 -2.10 39.12
CA LYS A 111 -0.18 -0.79 38.43
C LYS A 111 0.49 0.24 39.37
N PRO A 112 0.59 1.54 39.04
CA PRO A 112 1.00 2.26 37.82
C PRO A 112 2.12 3.30 38.14
N ALA A 113 2.70 3.99 37.15
CA ALA A 113 3.33 5.34 37.25
C ALA A 113 3.91 5.69 35.85
N GLU A 114 3.53 6.75 35.12
CA GLU A 114 3.52 8.20 35.43
C GLU A 114 4.89 8.88 35.20
N GLY A 115 4.88 10.00 34.45
CA GLY A 115 6.02 10.89 34.15
C GLY A 115 6.69 10.59 32.80
N GLU A 116 6.94 11.50 31.85
CA GLU A 116 7.17 12.94 31.93
C GLU A 116 7.04 13.55 30.52
N ALA A 117 6.24 14.62 30.37
CA ALA A 117 6.38 15.60 29.28
C ALA A 117 7.57 16.55 29.61
N PRO A 118 7.90 17.64 28.88
CA PRO A 118 7.77 18.01 27.46
C PRO A 118 9.13 18.54 26.87
N LYS A 119 9.32 18.58 25.54
CA LYS A 119 10.44 19.32 24.91
C LYS A 119 9.97 20.40 23.92
N LYS A 120 9.75 21.60 24.48
CA LYS A 120 10.23 22.96 24.09
C LYS A 120 10.08 23.49 22.63
N PRO A 121 10.10 24.83 22.46
CA PRO A 121 9.12 25.57 21.67
C PRO A 121 9.67 26.07 20.32
N ARG A 122 8.82 26.23 19.31
CA ARG A 122 9.14 27.00 18.10
C ARG A 122 8.39 28.32 18.10
N LYS A 123 9.13 29.38 18.45
CA LYS A 123 8.92 30.75 17.99
C LYS A 123 8.67 30.75 16.47
N LYS A 124 7.62 31.42 16.00
CA LYS A 124 7.63 32.21 14.77
C LYS A 124 6.44 33.18 14.76
N LYS A 125 6.78 34.44 15.04
CA LYS A 125 6.30 35.68 14.42
C LYS A 125 4.78 35.93 14.36
N GLU A 126 4.36 36.72 15.34
CA GLU A 126 3.52 37.90 15.17
C GLU A 126 4.20 38.94 14.25
N GLU A 127 3.41 39.93 13.80
CA GLU A 127 3.62 40.98 12.77
C GLU A 127 3.17 40.58 11.35
N ALA A 128 2.24 41.25 10.67
CA ALA A 128 1.21 42.26 10.98
C ALA A 128 0.37 42.39 9.68
N PRO A 129 -0.94 42.72 9.72
CA PRO A 129 -1.67 43.20 8.55
C PRO A 129 -1.68 44.74 8.51
N ALA A 130 -1.19 45.32 7.42
CA ALA A 130 -1.40 46.71 6.96
C ALA A 130 -0.74 46.76 5.55
N GLU A 131 -1.29 47.33 4.49
CA GLU A 131 -2.38 48.26 4.23
C GLU A 131 -2.85 47.99 2.77
#